data_AF-A0A1X7TK79-F1
#
_entry.id   AF-A0A1X7TK79-F1
#
_cell.length_a   1.000
_cell.length_b   1.000
_cell.length_c   1.000
_cell.angle_alpha   90.00
_cell.angle_beta   90.00
_cell.angle_gamma   90.00
#
_symmetry.space_group_name_H-M   'P 1'
#
loop_
_entity.id
_entity.type
_entity.pdbx_description
1 polymer ?
#
loop_
_entity_poly.entity_id
_entity_poly.type
_entity_poly.pdbx_seq_one_letter_code
_entity_poly.pdbx_strand_id
1 'polypeptide(L)'
;MASASTDHPLLEQLRKDTKVSNDPGYSVIKVPTSPEGHMIKVVWPRTSFPRELHRWNLPEEILSYLISFDAHKDWVTTLRHTKPPSGTMLLFDKRKTKNYKVDGYDWKTRKHQAASVREDRTKLKVCGHTVSV
;
A
#
# COMPACT_ATOMS: atom_id res chain seq x y z
N MET A 1 0.43 8.82 -34.16
CA MET A 1 0.32 7.59 -33.35
C MET A 1 -0.10 7.99 -31.95
N ALA A 2 -1.30 7.61 -31.52
CA ALA A 2 -1.86 7.99 -30.23
C ALA A 2 -1.39 7.02 -29.13
N SER A 3 -0.87 7.58 -28.03
CA SER A 3 -0.82 6.90 -26.74
C SER A 3 -1.74 7.69 -25.80
N ALA A 4 -2.99 7.26 -25.72
CA ALA A 4 -3.94 7.79 -24.76
C ALA A 4 -3.59 7.21 -23.39
N SER A 5 -2.91 8.01 -22.55
CA SER A 5 -2.77 7.73 -21.12
C SER A 5 -4.14 7.93 -20.48
N THR A 6 -4.81 6.84 -20.15
CA THR A 6 -6.07 6.85 -19.41
C THR A 6 -5.77 7.17 -17.94
N ASP A 7 -5.44 8.41 -17.65
CA ASP A 7 -5.45 8.90 -16.27
C ASP A 7 -6.90 9.04 -15.83
N HIS A 8 -7.26 8.23 -14.84
CA HIS A 8 -8.61 8.12 -14.31
C HIS A 8 -9.04 9.46 -13.68
N PRO A 9 -10.21 10.05 -14.01
CA PRO A 9 -10.60 11.39 -13.59
C PRO A 9 -10.64 11.62 -12.07
N LEU A 10 -10.79 10.54 -11.28
CA LEU A 10 -10.64 10.61 -9.81
C LEU A 10 -9.22 10.98 -9.35
N LEU A 11 -8.16 10.56 -10.06
CA LEU A 11 -6.77 10.85 -9.67
C LEU A 11 -6.43 12.34 -9.85
N GLU A 12 -6.93 12.96 -10.92
CA GLU A 12 -6.79 14.41 -11.13
C GLU A 12 -7.60 15.22 -10.12
N GLN A 13 -8.79 14.75 -9.74
CA GLN A 13 -9.60 15.38 -8.71
C GLN A 13 -8.89 15.32 -7.34
N LEU A 14 -8.27 14.18 -7.00
CA LEU A 14 -7.51 13.99 -5.77
C LEU A 14 -6.28 14.90 -5.66
N ARG A 15 -5.59 15.13 -6.78
CA ARG A 15 -4.46 16.08 -6.85
C ARG A 15 -4.90 17.51 -6.56
N LYS A 16 -6.01 17.96 -7.16
CA LYS A 16 -6.55 19.32 -6.98
C LYS A 16 -7.06 19.58 -5.56
N ASP A 17 -7.52 18.51 -4.91
CA ASP A 17 -8.13 18.56 -3.58
C ASP A 17 -7.14 18.39 -2.41
N THR A 18 -5.89 18.05 -2.71
CA THR A 18 -4.82 17.95 -1.72
C THR A 18 -4.32 19.37 -1.41
N LYS A 19 -4.83 19.98 -0.33
CA LYS A 19 -4.18 21.18 0.24
C LYS A 19 -2.86 20.73 0.88
N VAL A 20 -1.76 20.96 0.18
CA VAL A 20 -0.41 20.86 0.76
C VAL A 20 -0.32 21.94 1.84
N SER A 21 -0.39 21.53 3.10
CA SER A 21 -0.09 22.39 4.23
C SER A 21 1.42 22.67 4.20
N ASN A 22 1.82 23.95 4.36
CA ASN A 22 3.23 24.34 4.44
C ASN A 22 3.88 24.01 5.80
N ASP A 23 3.18 23.30 6.70
CA ASP A 23 3.80 22.75 7.91
C ASP A 23 4.67 21.52 7.56
N PRO A 24 5.93 21.44 8.03
CA PRO A 24 6.86 20.33 7.76
C PRO A 24 6.46 18.99 8.44
N GLY A 25 5.20 18.83 8.83
CA GLY A 25 4.64 17.65 9.52
C GLY A 25 3.49 16.88 8.85
N TYR A 26 2.74 17.43 7.87
CA TYR A 26 1.47 16.81 7.45
C TYR A 26 1.03 17.11 5.99
N SER A 27 0.50 16.09 5.29
CA SER A 27 -0.21 16.25 4.01
C SER A 27 -1.61 15.67 4.13
N VAL A 28 -2.65 16.49 4.00
CA VAL A 28 -4.05 16.03 4.08
C VAL A 28 -4.45 15.40 2.75
N ILE A 29 -4.54 14.08 2.69
CA ILE A 29 -4.95 13.35 1.48
C ILE A 29 -6.43 13.03 1.61
N LYS A 30 -7.26 13.54 0.68
CA LYS A 30 -8.65 13.09 0.59
C LYS A 30 -8.64 11.62 0.18
N VAL A 31 -9.09 10.72 1.05
CA VAL A 31 -9.35 9.34 0.65
C VAL A 31 -10.73 9.33 0.00
N PRO A 32 -10.86 9.02 -1.30
CA PRO A 32 -12.11 9.18 -2.05
C PRO A 32 -13.21 8.16 -1.69
N THR A 33 -12.97 7.27 -0.72
CA THR A 33 -13.77 6.04 -0.53
C THR A 33 -14.08 5.71 0.92
N SER A 34 -14.31 6.72 1.78
CA SER A 34 -15.26 6.51 2.88
C SER A 34 -16.66 6.54 2.28
N PRO A 35 -17.56 5.58 2.57
CA PRO A 35 -18.97 5.63 2.15
C PRO A 35 -19.68 6.94 2.51
N GLU A 36 -19.13 7.68 3.48
CA GLU A 36 -19.67 8.94 4.02
C GLU A 36 -18.92 10.18 3.51
N GLY A 37 -17.93 10.05 2.62
CA GLY A 37 -17.17 11.18 2.08
C GLY A 37 -16.16 11.83 3.05
N HIS A 38 -15.81 11.13 4.13
CA HIS A 38 -14.95 11.66 5.19
C HIS A 38 -13.49 11.84 4.74
N MET A 39 -12.92 13.01 5.02
CA MET A 39 -11.51 13.32 4.80
C MET A 39 -10.65 12.69 5.90
N ILE A 40 -9.82 11.73 5.54
CA ILE A 40 -8.86 11.12 6.48
C ILE A 40 -7.55 11.89 6.40
N LYS A 41 -7.11 12.48 7.52
CA LYS A 41 -5.78 13.08 7.61
C LYS A 41 -4.76 11.97 7.75
N VAL A 42 -3.90 11.79 6.74
CA VAL A 42 -2.78 10.85 6.79
C VAL A 42 -1.50 11.64 7.04
N VAL A 43 -0.60 11.12 7.87
CA VAL A 43 0.73 11.71 8.06
C VAL A 43 1.57 11.41 6.81
N TRP A 44 2.30 12.42 6.32
CA TRP A 44 3.19 12.49 5.14
C TRP A 44 3.20 11.31 4.15
N PRO A 45 3.12 11.54 2.82
CA PRO A 45 3.70 10.57 1.89
C PRO A 45 5.14 10.33 2.32
N ARG A 46 5.47 9.09 2.72
CA ARG A 46 6.85 8.77 3.06
C ARG A 46 7.71 9.11 1.85
N THR A 47 8.84 9.74 2.05
CA THR A 47 9.81 9.96 0.97
C THR A 47 10.60 8.68 0.64
N SER A 48 10.54 7.69 1.53
CA SER A 48 11.25 6.42 1.40
C SER A 48 10.47 5.24 1.99
N PHE A 49 10.36 4.14 1.26
CA PHE A 49 9.86 2.88 1.81
C PHE A 49 10.88 2.25 2.77
N PRO A 50 10.48 1.83 3.99
CA PRO A 50 11.39 1.16 4.90
C PRO A 50 11.84 -0.17 4.29
N ARG A 51 13.11 -0.52 4.43
CA ARG A 51 13.61 -1.85 4.06
C ARG A 51 13.43 -2.87 5.19
N GLU A 52 13.38 -2.38 6.43
CA GLU A 52 13.27 -3.19 7.64
C GLU A 52 12.47 -2.45 8.72
N LEU A 53 11.56 -3.15 9.40
CA LEU A 53 10.77 -2.68 10.54
C LEU A 53 10.54 -3.82 11.53
N HIS A 54 11.02 -3.67 12.76
CA HIS A 54 10.79 -4.61 13.86
C HIS A 54 9.58 -4.24 14.73
N ARG A 55 8.58 -3.61 14.12
CA ARG A 55 7.29 -3.30 14.75
C ARG A 55 6.17 -3.43 13.73
N TRP A 56 4.95 -3.52 14.23
CA TRP A 56 3.77 -3.45 13.38
C TRP A 56 3.69 -2.09 12.68
N ASN A 57 3.31 -2.11 11.40
CA ASN A 57 2.98 -0.90 10.66
C ASN A 57 1.67 -0.32 11.20
N LEU A 58 1.64 1.00 11.37
CA LEU A 58 0.39 1.70 11.65
C LEU A 58 -0.49 1.70 10.39
N PRO A 59 -1.84 1.68 10.53
CA PRO A 59 -2.74 1.77 9.38
C PRO A 59 -2.47 2.99 8.49
N GLU A 60 -2.11 4.12 9.10
CA GLU A 60 -1.76 5.37 8.44
C GLU A 60 -0.48 5.21 7.59
N GLU A 61 0.52 4.46 8.09
CA GLU A 61 1.75 4.19 7.35
C GLU A 61 1.48 3.30 6.14
N ILE A 62 0.68 2.24 6.32
CA ILE A 62 0.26 1.36 5.23
C ILE A 62 -0.46 2.18 4.15
N LEU A 63 -1.40 3.04 4.56
CA LEU A 63 -2.12 3.90 3.64
C LEU A 63 -1.16 4.85 2.89
N SER A 64 -0.22 5.49 3.59
CA SER A 64 0.80 6.37 3.01
C SER A 64 1.63 5.66 1.94
N TYR A 65 2.03 4.41 2.17
CA TYR A 65 2.75 3.62 1.15
C TYR A 65 1.90 3.32 -0.07
N LEU A 66 0.63 2.93 0.13
CA LEU A 66 -0.25 2.51 -0.95
C LEU A 66 -0.67 3.67 -1.86
N ILE A 67 -0.96 4.85 -1.30
CA ILE A 67 -1.34 6.04 -2.09
C ILE A 67 -0.15 6.67 -2.82
N SER A 68 1.05 6.58 -2.26
CA SER A 68 2.26 7.17 -2.84
C SER A 68 2.95 6.24 -3.84
N PHE A 69 2.44 5.02 -4.01
CA PHE A 69 3.00 3.98 -4.86
C PHE A 69 3.25 4.45 -6.31
N ASP A 70 2.35 5.26 -6.88
CA ASP A 70 2.52 5.73 -8.25
C ASP A 70 3.63 6.77 -8.40
N ALA A 71 3.94 7.53 -7.36
CA ALA A 71 5.03 8.49 -7.34
C ALA A 71 6.40 7.83 -7.09
N HIS A 72 6.43 6.63 -6.49
CA HIS A 72 7.64 5.96 -6.04
C HIS A 72 7.77 4.54 -6.60
N LYS A 73 8.01 4.45 -7.91
CA LYS A 73 8.16 3.16 -8.62
C LYS A 73 9.38 2.35 -8.17
N ASP A 74 10.37 3.01 -7.59
CA ASP A 74 11.58 2.44 -7.02
C ASP A 74 11.33 1.63 -5.73
N TRP A 75 10.22 1.86 -5.04
CA TRP A 75 9.84 1.07 -3.86
C TRP A 75 9.36 -0.34 -4.20
N VAL A 76 8.97 -0.55 -5.46
CA VAL A 76 8.40 -1.83 -5.90
C VAL A 76 9.50 -2.86 -6.01
N THR A 77 9.35 -3.91 -5.22
CA THR A 77 10.19 -5.10 -5.30
C THR A 77 9.80 -5.90 -6.54
N THR A 78 10.77 -6.07 -7.44
CA THR A 78 10.61 -6.86 -8.68
C THR A 78 11.28 -8.23 -8.57
N LEU A 79 12.23 -8.38 -7.66
CA LEU A 79 12.99 -9.60 -7.44
C LEU A 79 12.29 -10.52 -6.44
N ARG A 80 12.53 -11.82 -6.60
CA ARG A 80 12.15 -12.82 -5.61
C ARG A 80 13.15 -12.77 -4.44
N HIS A 81 12.64 -12.71 -3.22
CA HIS A 81 13.44 -12.84 -2.01
C HIS A 81 13.26 -14.24 -1.44
N THR A 82 14.35 -14.97 -1.21
CA THR A 82 14.32 -16.29 -0.56
C THR A 82 14.73 -16.12 0.89
N LYS A 83 13.83 -16.48 1.80
CA LYS A 83 13.97 -16.39 3.26
C LYS A 83 14.44 -15.00 3.72
N PRO A 84 13.71 -13.91 3.39
CA PRO A 84 14.07 -12.58 3.84
C PRO A 84 14.17 -12.51 5.38
N PRO A 85 15.16 -11.78 5.94
CA PRO A 85 15.30 -11.60 7.38
C PRO A 85 14.04 -11.07 8.08
N SER A 86 13.89 -11.35 9.37
CA SER A 86 12.76 -10.85 10.16
C SER A 86 12.69 -9.32 10.13
N GLY A 87 11.49 -8.78 9.90
CA GLY A 87 11.28 -7.34 9.79
C GLY A 87 11.47 -6.77 8.39
N THR A 88 11.95 -7.57 7.42
CA THR A 88 12.06 -7.12 6.02
C THR A 88 10.70 -6.62 5.50
N MET A 89 10.69 -5.43 4.96
CA MET A 89 9.53 -4.80 4.33
C MET A 89 9.69 -4.88 2.82
N LEU A 90 8.68 -5.43 2.13
CA LEU A 90 8.65 -5.58 0.68
C LEU A 90 7.30 -5.08 0.14
N LEU A 91 7.33 -4.36 -0.97
CA LEU A 91 6.12 -3.86 -1.66
C LEU A 91 6.08 -4.45 -3.07
N PHE A 92 5.02 -5.18 -3.40
CA PHE A 92 4.89 -5.84 -4.69
C PHE A 92 3.68 -5.31 -5.47
N ASP A 93 3.86 -5.05 -6.77
CA ASP A 93 2.72 -4.92 -7.70
C ASP A 93 2.27 -6.34 -8.11
N LYS A 94 1.14 -6.78 -7.59
CA LYS A 94 0.58 -8.12 -7.88
C LYS A 94 0.33 -8.37 -9.36
N ARG A 95 0.15 -7.32 -10.18
CA ARG A 95 -0.06 -7.45 -11.63
C ARG A 95 1.24 -7.82 -12.34
N LYS A 96 2.37 -7.35 -11.81
CA LYS A 96 3.70 -7.51 -12.42
C LYS A 96 4.47 -8.68 -11.82
N THR A 97 4.36 -8.88 -10.51
CA THR A 97 5.13 -9.89 -9.79
C THR A 97 4.22 -11.06 -9.40
N LYS A 98 4.03 -12.03 -10.30
CA LYS A 98 3.15 -13.20 -10.03
C LYS A 98 3.67 -14.12 -8.92
N ASN A 99 4.98 -14.24 -8.79
CA ASN A 99 5.64 -15.18 -7.88
C ASN A 99 6.04 -14.56 -6.53
N TYR A 100 5.38 -13.47 -6.10
CA TYR A 100 5.70 -12.75 -4.87
C TYR A 100 5.54 -13.58 -3.59
N LYS A 101 4.76 -14.68 -3.66
CA LYS A 101 4.56 -15.63 -2.56
C LYS A 101 5.60 -16.75 -2.50
N VAL A 102 6.46 -16.86 -3.51
CA VAL A 102 7.50 -17.90 -3.56
C VAL A 102 8.73 -17.35 -2.83
N ASP A 103 8.64 -17.30 -1.51
CA ASP A 103 9.65 -16.68 -0.65
C ASP A 103 10.53 -17.71 0.09
N GLY A 104 10.33 -19.00 -0.14
CA GLY A 104 11.14 -20.07 0.44
C GLY A 104 10.87 -20.37 1.91
N TYR A 105 9.80 -19.81 2.48
CA TYR A 105 9.28 -20.24 3.79
C TYR A 105 8.24 -21.36 3.63
N ASP A 106 8.16 -22.23 4.65
CA ASP A 106 7.18 -23.31 4.72
C ASP A 106 5.88 -22.78 5.33
N TRP A 107 4.96 -22.37 4.46
CA TRP A 107 3.68 -21.84 4.85
C TRP A 107 2.70 -22.92 5.30
N LYS A 108 2.00 -22.68 6.42
CA LYS A 108 0.94 -23.60 6.89
C LYS A 108 -0.26 -23.58 5.94
N THR A 109 -0.63 -24.74 5.41
CA THR A 109 -1.81 -24.90 4.54
C THR A 109 -3.07 -25.24 5.34
N ARG A 110 -4.24 -25.02 4.73
CA ARG A 110 -5.54 -25.37 5.34
C ARG A 110 -5.75 -26.89 5.29
N LYS A 111 -6.09 -27.50 6.43
CA LYS A 111 -6.30 -28.96 6.61
C LYS A 111 -7.23 -29.61 5.56
N HIS A 112 -8.26 -28.89 5.11
CA HIS A 112 -9.24 -29.40 4.14
C HIS A 112 -9.09 -28.81 2.73
N GLN A 113 -8.23 -27.80 2.54
CA GLN A 113 -7.95 -27.17 1.26
C GLN A 113 -6.43 -27.19 1.08
N ALA A 114 -5.91 -28.40 0.86
CA ALA A 114 -4.49 -28.74 0.96
C ALA A 114 -3.55 -27.88 0.08
N ALA A 115 -4.08 -27.14 -0.90
CA ALA A 115 -3.31 -26.28 -1.79
C ALA A 115 -3.32 -24.78 -1.40
N SER A 116 -4.07 -24.37 -0.37
CA SER A 116 -4.17 -22.95 0.02
C SER A 116 -3.42 -22.66 1.32
N VAL A 117 -2.49 -21.72 1.26
CA VAL A 117 -1.83 -21.13 2.44
C VAL A 117 -2.88 -20.45 3.30
N ARG A 118 -2.77 -20.60 4.62
CA ARG A 118 -3.57 -19.83 5.57
C ARG A 118 -3.11 -18.38 5.55
N GLU A 119 -3.92 -17.50 4.96
CA GLU A 119 -3.74 -16.05 5.00
C GLU A 119 -4.81 -15.40 5.90
N ASP A 120 -4.37 -14.52 6.79
CA ASP A 120 -5.26 -13.60 7.49
C ASP A 120 -5.52 -12.39 6.58
N ARG A 121 -6.78 -11.98 6.49
CA ARG A 121 -7.20 -10.80 5.72
C ARG A 121 -7.88 -9.84 6.67
N THR A 122 -7.38 -8.60 6.68
CA THR A 122 -8.05 -7.50 7.36
C THR A 122 -8.37 -6.40 6.36
N LYS A 123 -9.43 -5.63 6.61
CA LYS A 123 -9.68 -4.39 5.89
C LYS A 123 -8.84 -3.30 6.54
N LEU A 124 -8.17 -2.48 5.73
CA LEU A 124 -7.42 -1.34 6.24
C LEU A 124 -8.39 -0.36 6.88
N LYS A 125 -8.18 -0.04 8.16
CA LYS A 125 -8.98 0.94 8.90
C LYS A 125 -8.09 2.08 9.38
N VAL A 126 -8.37 3.30 8.95
CA VAL A 126 -7.59 4.49 9.31
C VAL A 126 -8.53 5.48 10.00
N CYS A 127 -8.14 5.93 11.20
CA CYS A 127 -8.98 6.78 12.05
C CYS A 127 -10.43 6.27 12.22
N GLY A 128 -10.62 4.95 12.38
CA GLY A 128 -11.95 4.34 12.54
C GLY A 128 -12.72 4.06 11.24
N HIS A 129 -12.22 4.52 10.10
CA HIS A 129 -12.89 4.38 8.81
C HIS A 129 -12.25 3.29 7.96
N THR A 130 -13.07 2.49 7.29
CA THR A 130 -12.57 1.46 6.36
C THR A 130 -12.11 2.13 5.07
N VAL A 131 -10.86 1.87 4.66
CA VAL A 131 -10.26 2.39 3.45
C VAL A 131 -10.18 1.29 2.40
N SER A 132 -10.61 1.61 1.19
CA SER A 132 -10.44 0.76 0.00
C SER A 132 -9.51 1.48 -0.96
N VAL A 133 -8.34 0.89 -1.21
CA VAL A 133 -7.27 1.36 -2.10
C VAL A 133 -7.11 0.40 -3.27
#